data_AF-A0A812T680-F1
#
_entry.id   AF-A0A812T680-F1
#
_cell.length_a   1.000
_cell.length_b   1.000
_cell.length_c   1.000
_cell.angle_alpha   90.00
_cell.angle_beta   90.00
_cell.angle_gamma   90.00
#
_symmetry.space_group_name_H-M   'P 1'
#
loop_
_entity.id
_entity.type
_entity.pdbx_description
1 polymer ?
#
loop_
_entity_poly.entity_id
_entity_poly.type
_entity_poly.pdbx_seq_one_letter_code
_entity_poly.pdbx_strand_id
1 'polypeptide(L)'
;VLPLYHHQVEGADISISMWCMLGGSVAFWFTLLFTEDFLSMTGFHHYDNFYDAACIDQTSYKQKRQGIGAITAYLWHSETLLVLLSHNSLQRIWTVFELTAFLAMKPYEKVIVKPVALAVAIAGAGAVGLLFRPVYEVSMFYFSVWRASQDPPTLVLSVVSGALSFALLLWLFALLRAWGRTFSELGDQIEKFSFANAHCSVEADRKDIVEAALHLAEELQLVEQCARPEE
;
A
#
# COMPACT_ATOMS: atom_id res chain seq x y z
N VAL A 1 27.45 -10.66 30.53
CA VAL A 1 26.63 -11.85 30.24
C VAL A 1 25.22 -11.34 29.97
N LEU A 2 24.78 -11.33 28.71
CA LEU A 2 23.43 -10.91 28.35
C LEU A 2 22.42 -11.95 28.85
N PRO A 3 21.24 -11.54 29.36
CA PRO A 3 20.27 -12.48 29.91
C PRO A 3 19.71 -13.38 28.81
N LEU A 4 19.90 -14.70 28.94
CA LEU A 4 19.19 -15.71 28.17
C LEU A 4 17.79 -15.88 28.78
N TYR A 5 16.75 -15.73 27.97
CA TYR A 5 15.37 -15.93 28.40
C TYR A 5 15.07 -17.43 28.40
N HIS A 6 14.83 -18.02 29.57
CA HIS A 6 14.41 -19.41 29.70
C HIS A 6 12.88 -19.48 29.77
N HIS A 7 12.26 -20.10 28.77
CA HIS A 7 10.83 -20.42 28.80
C HIS A 7 10.68 -21.93 29.04
N GLN A 8 10.25 -22.33 30.23
CA GLN A 8 9.91 -23.73 30.52
C GLN A 8 8.55 -24.04 29.89
N VAL A 9 8.55 -24.86 28.84
CA VAL A 9 7.35 -25.52 28.30
C VAL A 9 7.66 -27.02 28.32
N GLU A 10 6.93 -27.78 29.14
CA GLU A 10 6.92 -29.26 29.16
C GLU A 10 8.27 -29.98 28.96
N GLY A 11 9.27 -29.64 29.79
CA GLY A 11 10.51 -30.43 29.90
C GLY A 11 11.61 -30.12 28.88
N ALA A 12 11.41 -29.16 27.97
CA ALA A 12 12.46 -28.64 27.10
C ALA A 12 12.68 -27.14 27.35
N ASP A 13 13.87 -26.77 27.83
CA ASP A 13 14.28 -25.38 27.97
C ASP A 13 14.66 -24.81 26.59
N ILE A 14 13.67 -24.22 25.91
CA ILE A 14 13.94 -23.46 24.67
C ILE A 14 14.32 -22.04 25.09
N SER A 15 15.61 -21.74 25.02
CA SER A 15 16.13 -20.39 25.22
C SER A 15 16.19 -19.66 23.88
N ILE A 16 15.24 -18.75 23.63
CA ILE A 16 15.28 -17.90 22.45
C ILE A 16 16.27 -16.76 22.73
N SER A 17 17.39 -16.79 22.02
CA SER A 17 18.42 -15.76 22.10
C SER A 17 17.90 -14.43 21.52
N MET A 18 18.28 -13.31 22.15
CA MET A 18 17.99 -11.95 21.66
C MET A 18 18.50 -11.73 20.22
N TRP A 19 19.58 -12.43 19.86
CA TRP A 19 20.13 -12.43 18.50
C TRP A 19 19.20 -13.08 17.47
N CYS A 20 18.41 -14.08 17.85
CA CYS A 20 17.42 -14.69 16.96
C CYS A 20 16.29 -13.70 16.65
N MET A 21 15.88 -12.89 17.63
CA MET A 21 14.86 -11.86 17.41
C MET A 21 15.40 -10.75 16.48
N LEU A 22 16.62 -10.27 16.73
CA LEU A 22 17.25 -9.26 15.88
C LEU A 22 17.47 -9.78 14.46
N GLY A 23 17.99 -11.01 14.33
CA GLY A 23 18.18 -11.68 13.04
C GLY A 23 16.85 -11.86 12.30
N GLY A 24 15.80 -12.32 12.99
CA GLY A 24 14.46 -12.42 12.41
C GLY A 24 13.87 -11.08 11.98
N SER A 25 14.15 -10.01 12.72
CA SER A 25 13.70 -8.65 12.39
C SER A 25 14.37 -8.11 11.13
N VAL A 26 15.70 -8.30 11.01
CA VAL A 26 16.47 -7.91 9.83
C VAL A 26 16.04 -8.74 8.63
N ALA A 27 15.90 -10.05 8.80
CA ALA A 27 15.42 -10.95 7.75
C ALA A 27 14.02 -10.55 7.27
N PHE A 28 13.10 -10.23 8.19
CA PHE A 28 11.76 -9.76 7.84
C PHE A 28 11.78 -8.52 6.96
N TRP A 29 12.54 -7.48 7.33
CA TRP A 29 12.64 -6.25 6.53
C TRP A 29 13.34 -6.47 5.20
N PHE A 30 14.40 -7.26 5.21
CA PHE A 30 15.12 -7.61 4.00
C PHE A 30 14.20 -8.33 3.01
N THR A 31 13.46 -9.34 3.48
CA THR A 31 12.45 -10.02 2.67
C THR A 31 11.38 -9.02 2.22
N LEU A 32 10.79 -8.23 3.11
CA LEU A 32 9.72 -7.30 2.72
C LEU A 32 10.15 -6.30 1.63
N LEU A 33 11.37 -5.76 1.70
CA LEU A 33 11.86 -4.76 0.76
C LEU A 33 12.44 -5.33 -0.53
N PHE A 34 13.09 -6.51 -0.45
CA PHE A 34 13.86 -7.06 -1.56
C PHE A 34 13.29 -8.38 -2.09
N THR A 35 12.10 -8.83 -1.67
CA THR A 35 11.52 -10.06 -2.21
C THR A 35 11.33 -9.95 -3.72
N GLU A 36 10.82 -8.84 -4.23
CA GLU A 36 10.61 -8.67 -5.69
C GLU A 36 11.93 -8.69 -6.45
N ASP A 37 12.95 -7.96 -5.97
CA ASP A 37 14.29 -7.95 -6.56
C ASP A 37 14.93 -9.35 -6.49
N PHE A 38 14.78 -10.04 -5.37
CA PHE A 38 15.30 -11.39 -5.18
C PHE A 38 14.60 -12.42 -6.08
N LEU A 39 13.27 -12.35 -6.19
CA LEU A 39 12.49 -13.20 -7.07
C LEU A 39 12.88 -12.97 -8.54
N SER A 40 13.07 -11.71 -8.93
CA SER A 40 13.52 -11.37 -10.29
C SER A 40 14.92 -11.95 -10.60
N MET A 41 15.84 -11.96 -9.63
CA MET A 41 17.16 -12.58 -9.78
C MET A 41 17.09 -14.11 -9.91
N THR A 42 16.09 -14.75 -9.29
CA THR A 42 15.91 -16.21 -9.34
C THR A 42 15.27 -16.72 -10.63
N GLY A 43 14.91 -15.83 -11.57
CA GLY A 43 14.29 -16.19 -12.84
C GLY A 43 12.83 -16.67 -12.71
N PHE A 44 12.22 -16.52 -11.53
CA PHE A 44 10.80 -16.76 -11.35
C PHE A 44 10.01 -15.57 -11.90
N HIS A 45 9.11 -15.86 -12.86
CA HIS A 45 8.10 -15.01 -13.50
C HIS A 45 8.35 -13.50 -13.55
N HIS A 46 8.64 -12.99 -14.75
CA HIS A 46 8.48 -11.58 -15.08
C HIS A 46 6.99 -11.30 -15.31
N TYR A 47 6.41 -10.39 -14.53
CA TYR A 47 5.10 -9.83 -14.85
C TYR A 47 5.33 -8.67 -15.82
N ASP A 48 4.79 -8.78 -17.03
CA ASP A 48 4.77 -7.68 -17.99
C ASP A 48 3.75 -6.63 -17.50
N ASN A 49 4.22 -5.74 -16.62
CA ASN A 49 3.40 -4.69 -16.05
C ASN A 49 3.42 -3.48 -16.98
N PHE A 50 2.23 -3.09 -17.46
CA PHE A 50 2.06 -1.82 -18.17
C PHE A 50 1.86 -0.70 -17.16
N TYR A 51 2.69 0.34 -17.23
CA TYR A 51 2.55 1.56 -16.43
C TYR A 51 2.50 2.76 -17.37
N ASP A 52 1.33 3.40 -17.45
CA ASP A 52 1.03 4.51 -18.36
C ASP A 52 2.13 5.58 -18.40
N ALA A 53 2.59 6.04 -17.25
CA ALA A 53 3.58 7.11 -17.15
C ALA A 53 5.00 6.69 -17.55
N ALA A 54 5.32 5.39 -17.57
CA ALA A 54 6.61 4.88 -18.03
C ALA A 54 6.58 4.39 -19.48
N CYS A 55 5.44 3.83 -19.92
CA CYS A 55 5.29 3.23 -21.24
C CYS A 55 4.88 4.25 -22.32
N ILE A 56 4.24 5.36 -21.94
CA ILE A 56 3.81 6.41 -22.87
C ILE A 56 4.77 7.59 -22.77
N ASP A 57 5.36 8.00 -23.90
CA ASP A 57 6.20 9.19 -23.98
C ASP A 57 5.38 10.45 -23.62
N GLN A 58 5.69 11.02 -22.46
CA GLN A 58 5.03 12.22 -21.94
C GLN A 58 5.53 13.52 -22.59
N THR A 59 6.64 13.46 -23.33
CA THR A 59 7.29 14.65 -23.93
C THR A 59 6.82 14.93 -25.35
N SER A 60 6.62 13.89 -26.16
CA SER A 60 6.19 14.03 -27.55
C SER A 60 4.68 13.96 -27.69
N TYR A 61 4.03 15.07 -28.05
CA TYR A 61 2.57 15.11 -28.27
C TYR A 61 2.07 14.03 -29.24
N LYS A 62 2.81 13.77 -30.33
CA LYS A 62 2.43 12.77 -31.33
C LYS A 62 2.50 11.34 -30.76
N GLN A 63 3.57 11.01 -30.03
CA GLN A 63 3.72 9.68 -29.45
C GLN A 63 2.76 9.48 -28.28
N LYS A 64 2.52 10.53 -27.47
CA LYS A 64 1.50 10.54 -26.43
C LYS A 64 0.12 10.20 -27.00
N ARG A 65 -0.30 10.87 -28.07
CA ARG A 65 -1.59 10.60 -28.73
C ARG A 65 -1.69 9.17 -29.27
N GLN A 66 -0.60 8.66 -29.86
CA GLN A 66 -0.54 7.26 -30.30
C GLN A 66 -0.61 6.27 -29.12
N GLY A 67 0.09 6.56 -28.02
CA GLY A 67 0.07 5.78 -26.80
C GLY A 67 -1.33 5.75 -26.18
N ILE A 68 -2.00 6.89 -26.10
CA ILE A 68 -3.39 7.01 -25.62
C ILE A 68 -4.33 6.12 -26.44
N GLY A 69 -4.24 6.19 -27.77
CA GLY A 69 -5.04 5.35 -28.66
C GLY A 69 -4.75 3.84 -28.50
N ALA A 70 -3.57 3.47 -28.00
CA ALA A 70 -3.21 2.09 -27.73
C ALA A 70 -3.61 1.58 -26.34
N ILE A 71 -3.97 2.45 -25.38
CA ILE A 71 -4.32 2.05 -24.00
C ILE A 71 -5.46 1.03 -24.00
N THR A 72 -6.51 1.25 -24.78
CA THR A 72 -7.65 0.32 -24.84
C THR A 72 -7.24 -1.06 -25.34
N ALA A 73 -6.34 -1.13 -26.33
CA ALA A 73 -5.78 -2.40 -26.80
C ALA A 73 -4.93 -3.09 -25.72
N TYR A 74 -4.14 -2.34 -24.94
CA TYR A 74 -3.41 -2.89 -23.79
C TYR A 74 -4.36 -3.43 -22.72
N LEU A 75 -5.38 -2.68 -22.35
CA LEU A 75 -6.41 -3.12 -21.39
C LEU A 75 -7.14 -4.38 -21.89
N TRP A 76 -7.41 -4.47 -23.19
CA TRP A 76 -8.00 -5.66 -23.81
C TRP A 76 -7.12 -6.90 -23.67
N HIS A 77 -5.79 -6.76 -23.73
CA HIS A 77 -4.87 -7.88 -23.56
C HIS A 77 -4.44 -8.13 -22.10
N SER A 78 -4.77 -7.23 -21.18
CA SER A 78 -4.40 -7.35 -19.76
C SER A 78 -5.32 -8.34 -19.01
N GLU A 79 -4.75 -9.26 -18.24
CA GLU A 79 -5.53 -10.22 -17.41
C GLU A 79 -6.04 -9.59 -16.11
N THR A 80 -5.38 -8.56 -15.61
CA THR A 80 -5.69 -7.95 -14.31
C THR A 80 -5.40 -6.46 -14.35
N LEU A 81 -6.30 -5.65 -13.78
CA LEU A 81 -6.09 -4.23 -13.56
C LEU A 81 -5.81 -3.98 -12.07
N LEU A 82 -4.61 -3.48 -11.76
CA LEU A 82 -4.23 -3.04 -10.41
C LEU A 82 -4.44 -1.53 -10.27
N VAL A 83 -5.43 -1.14 -9.47
CA VAL A 83 -5.68 0.27 -9.15
C VAL A 83 -5.09 0.60 -7.79
N LEU A 84 -4.01 1.39 -7.80
CA LEU A 84 -3.42 1.95 -6.58
C LEU A 84 -4.21 3.16 -6.11
N LEU A 85 -4.98 2.96 -5.05
CA LEU A 85 -5.94 3.92 -4.56
C LEU A 85 -5.24 4.92 -3.61
N SER A 86 -5.06 6.14 -4.10
CA SER A 86 -4.56 7.30 -3.37
C SER A 86 -5.64 8.38 -3.31
N HIS A 87 -5.44 9.39 -2.47
CA HIS A 87 -6.36 10.53 -2.34
C HIS A 87 -6.66 11.24 -3.67
N ASN A 88 -5.73 11.15 -4.63
CA ASN A 88 -5.86 11.80 -5.94
C ASN A 88 -6.13 10.79 -7.07
N SER A 89 -6.11 9.47 -6.82
CA SER A 89 -6.23 8.48 -7.89
C SER A 89 -7.60 8.54 -8.55
N LEU A 90 -8.68 8.60 -7.77
CA LEU A 90 -10.04 8.71 -8.30
C LEU A 90 -10.36 10.09 -8.85
N GLN A 91 -9.57 11.10 -8.48
CA GLN A 91 -9.73 12.43 -9.07
C GLN A 91 -9.13 12.49 -10.47
N ARG A 92 -8.20 11.59 -10.84
CA ARG A 92 -7.56 11.61 -12.16
C ARG A 92 -8.48 10.98 -13.20
N ILE A 93 -8.85 11.77 -14.20
CA ILE A 93 -9.69 11.32 -15.32
C ILE A 93 -9.12 10.08 -16.03
N TRP A 94 -7.79 9.97 -16.13
CA TRP A 94 -7.11 8.80 -16.71
C TRP A 94 -7.40 7.50 -15.96
N THR A 95 -7.22 7.49 -14.64
CA THR A 95 -7.45 6.30 -13.82
C THR A 95 -8.91 5.84 -13.87
N VAL A 96 -9.83 6.79 -13.94
CA VAL A 96 -11.26 6.49 -14.10
C VAL A 96 -11.52 5.90 -15.48
N PHE A 97 -11.01 6.54 -16.53
CA PHE A 97 -11.13 6.03 -17.90
C PHE A 97 -10.64 4.59 -18.00
N GLU A 98 -9.42 4.30 -17.54
CA GLU A 98 -8.84 2.94 -17.57
C GLU A 98 -9.68 1.92 -16.81
N LEU A 99 -10.14 2.29 -15.61
CA LEU A 99 -11.00 1.43 -14.79
C LEU A 99 -12.34 1.14 -15.49
N THR A 100 -13.01 2.18 -15.99
CA THR A 100 -14.29 2.04 -16.70
C THR A 100 -14.13 1.24 -17.99
N ALA A 101 -13.08 1.52 -18.76
CA ALA A 101 -12.78 0.82 -20.00
C ALA A 101 -12.50 -0.66 -19.75
N PHE A 102 -11.67 -0.98 -18.75
CA PHE A 102 -11.37 -2.36 -18.38
C PHE A 102 -12.62 -3.12 -17.93
N LEU A 103 -13.43 -2.54 -17.04
CA LEU A 103 -14.67 -3.17 -16.56
C LEU A 103 -15.70 -3.35 -17.69
N ALA A 104 -15.78 -2.40 -18.61
CA ALA A 104 -16.67 -2.45 -19.76
C ALA A 104 -16.27 -3.56 -20.75
N MET A 105 -14.97 -3.68 -21.05
CA MET A 105 -14.44 -4.71 -21.94
C MET A 105 -14.42 -6.10 -21.29
N LYS A 106 -14.22 -6.17 -19.97
CA LYS A 106 -13.94 -7.40 -19.22
C LYS A 106 -14.68 -7.43 -17.88
N PRO A 107 -16.02 -7.58 -17.88
CA PRO A 107 -16.84 -7.46 -16.66
C PRO A 107 -16.60 -8.58 -15.63
N TYR A 108 -16.02 -9.71 -16.04
CA TYR A 108 -15.74 -10.86 -15.17
C TYR A 108 -14.28 -10.96 -14.73
N GLU A 109 -13.40 -10.10 -15.24
CA GLU A 109 -11.97 -10.16 -14.93
C GLU A 109 -11.64 -9.43 -13.64
N LYS A 110 -10.47 -9.78 -13.10
CA LYS A 110 -10.08 -9.34 -11.76
C LYS A 110 -9.58 -7.90 -11.77
N VAL A 111 -10.32 -7.01 -11.11
CA VAL A 111 -9.83 -5.69 -10.72
C VAL A 111 -9.33 -5.75 -9.28
N ILE A 112 -8.05 -5.44 -9.07
CA ILE A 112 -7.43 -5.41 -7.75
C ILE A 112 -7.29 -3.94 -7.34
N VAL A 113 -8.02 -3.53 -6.31
CA VAL A 113 -7.89 -2.19 -5.74
C VAL A 113 -7.07 -2.27 -4.46
N LYS A 114 -5.95 -1.53 -4.39
CA LYS A 114 -5.07 -1.51 -3.21
C LYS A 114 -4.86 -0.06 -2.73
N PRO A 115 -5.23 0.28 -1.49
CA PRO A 115 -4.90 1.59 -0.93
C PRO A 115 -3.39 1.75 -0.76
N VAL A 116 -2.82 2.85 -1.25
CA VAL A 116 -1.39 3.16 -1.05
C VAL A 116 -1.08 3.32 0.43
N ALA A 117 -2.02 3.88 1.21
CA ALA A 117 -1.91 4.01 2.65
C ALA A 117 -1.77 2.67 3.38
N LEU A 118 -2.23 1.56 2.79
CA LEU A 118 -2.10 0.22 3.39
C LEU A 118 -0.64 -0.20 3.48
N ALA A 119 0.16 0.05 2.45
CA ALA A 119 1.59 -0.30 2.45
C ALA A 119 2.34 0.47 3.56
N VAL A 120 2.05 1.78 3.70
CA VAL A 120 2.60 2.62 4.77
C VAL A 120 2.16 2.12 6.14
N ALA A 121 0.89 1.72 6.28
CA ALA A 121 0.36 1.21 7.53
C ALA A 121 1.02 -0.12 7.94
N ILE A 122 1.17 -1.05 7.00
CA ILE A 122 1.84 -2.35 7.24
C ILE A 122 3.31 -2.13 7.59
N ALA A 123 4.04 -1.32 6.82
CA ALA A 123 5.43 -1.01 7.10
C ALA A 123 5.60 -0.34 8.48
N GLY A 124 4.79 0.67 8.78
CA GLY A 124 4.82 1.33 10.07
C GLY A 124 4.47 0.40 11.23
N ALA A 125 3.43 -0.42 11.10
CA ALA A 125 3.05 -1.40 12.12
C ALA A 125 4.13 -2.47 12.31
N GLY A 126 4.74 -2.94 11.23
CA GLY A 126 5.89 -3.83 11.27
C GLY A 126 7.07 -3.19 12.03
N ALA A 127 7.40 -1.93 11.73
CA ALA A 127 8.46 -1.19 12.41
C ALA A 127 8.18 -1.06 13.92
N VAL A 128 6.95 -0.70 14.30
CA VAL A 128 6.56 -0.64 15.71
C VAL A 128 6.71 -2.01 16.35
N GLY A 129 6.14 -3.06 15.76
CA GLY A 129 6.12 -4.40 16.35
C GLY A 129 7.53 -4.92 16.63
N LEU A 130 8.46 -4.66 15.71
CA LEU A 130 9.85 -5.07 15.83
C LEU A 130 10.62 -4.30 16.91
N LEU A 131 10.31 -3.02 17.12
CA LEU A 131 10.93 -2.22 18.19
C LEU A 131 10.26 -2.45 19.55
N PHE A 132 8.95 -2.67 19.55
CA PHE A 132 8.15 -2.77 20.76
C PHE A 132 8.55 -3.98 21.61
N ARG A 133 8.71 -5.14 20.98
CA ARG A 133 9.03 -6.39 21.67
C ARG A 133 10.33 -6.33 22.50
N PRO A 134 11.50 -6.00 21.92
CA PRO A 134 12.74 -5.94 22.70
C PRO A 134 12.69 -4.87 23.79
N VAL A 135 12.07 -3.70 23.52
CA VAL A 135 11.94 -2.62 24.52
C VAL A 135 11.07 -3.08 25.69
N TYR A 136 9.97 -3.77 25.42
CA TYR A 136 9.09 -4.32 26.45
C TYR A 136 9.80 -5.38 27.29
N GLU A 137 10.52 -6.32 26.66
CA GLU A 137 11.28 -7.36 27.36
C GLU A 137 12.38 -6.76 28.26
N VAL A 138 13.12 -5.77 27.76
CA VAL A 138 14.11 -5.02 28.55
C VAL A 138 13.46 -4.28 29.73
N SER A 139 12.27 -3.70 29.53
CA SER A 139 11.53 -3.03 30.60
C SER A 139 11.15 -3.99 31.73
N MET A 140 10.62 -5.15 31.36
CA MET A 140 10.22 -6.19 32.30
C MET A 140 11.43 -6.77 33.04
N PHE A 141 12.57 -6.91 32.37
CA PHE A 141 13.82 -7.32 32.98
C PHE A 141 14.31 -6.31 34.02
N TYR A 142 14.41 -5.02 33.67
CA TYR A 142 14.84 -4.01 34.66
C TYR A 142 13.86 -3.89 35.82
N PHE A 143 12.56 -4.06 35.57
CA PHE A 143 11.56 -4.08 36.63
C PHE A 143 11.73 -5.25 37.59
N SER A 144 12.05 -6.45 37.09
CA SER A 144 12.28 -7.63 37.92
C SER A 144 13.55 -7.51 38.75
N VAL A 145 14.64 -6.98 38.15
CA VAL A 145 15.89 -6.69 38.86
C VAL A 145 15.65 -5.66 39.96
N TRP A 146 14.93 -4.57 39.65
CA TRP A 146 14.56 -3.57 40.65
C TRP A 146 13.78 -4.18 41.82
N ARG A 147 12.79 -5.04 41.55
CA ARG A 147 12.04 -5.71 42.62
C ARG A 147 12.93 -6.54 43.55
N ALA A 148 14.02 -7.10 43.03
CA ALA A 148 14.94 -7.90 43.83
C ALA A 148 15.97 -7.05 44.59
N SER A 149 16.55 -6.03 43.95
CA SER A 149 17.66 -5.26 44.51
C SER A 149 17.23 -3.98 45.24
N GLN A 150 16.04 -3.46 44.94
CA GLN A 150 15.55 -2.15 45.37
C GLN A 150 16.44 -0.97 44.97
N ASP A 151 17.31 -1.14 43.96
CA ASP A 151 18.23 -0.10 43.52
C ASP A 151 17.50 1.01 42.72
N PRO A 152 17.64 2.30 43.08
CA PRO A 152 16.97 3.39 42.35
C PRO A 152 17.31 3.46 40.84
N PRO A 153 18.56 3.22 40.38
CA PRO A 153 18.88 3.29 38.95
C PRO A 153 18.13 2.27 38.08
N THR A 154 17.89 1.06 38.60
CA THR A 154 17.17 0.00 37.85
C THR A 154 15.68 0.36 37.70
N LEU A 155 15.10 1.03 38.69
CA LEU A 155 13.76 1.61 38.58
C LEU A 155 13.70 2.66 37.47
N VAL A 156 14.65 3.60 37.44
CA VAL A 156 14.70 4.66 36.42
C VAL A 156 14.77 4.06 35.02
N LEU A 157 15.63 3.07 34.81
CA LEU A 157 15.74 2.38 33.52
C LEU A 157 14.43 1.69 33.12
N SER A 158 13.79 0.99 34.06
CA SER A 158 12.50 0.32 33.82
C SER A 158 11.39 1.31 33.46
N VAL A 159 11.32 2.46 34.15
CA VAL A 159 10.34 3.50 33.88
C VAL A 159 10.57 4.14 32.51
N VAL A 160 11.83 4.44 32.16
CA VAL A 160 12.18 5.04 30.86
C VAL A 160 11.85 4.09 29.71
N SER A 161 12.23 2.82 29.83
CA SER A 161 11.94 1.84 28.78
C SER A 161 10.44 1.54 28.68
N GLY A 162 9.72 1.51 29.82
CA GLY A 162 8.26 1.38 29.83
C GLY A 162 7.55 2.56 29.16
N ALA A 163 8.03 3.80 29.40
CA ALA A 163 7.53 4.99 28.74
C ALA A 163 7.78 4.94 27.22
N LEU A 164 8.93 4.42 26.78
CA LEU A 164 9.23 4.22 25.36
C LEU A 164 8.28 3.19 24.71
N SER A 165 8.04 2.05 25.36
CA SER A 165 7.05 1.07 24.90
C SER A 165 5.65 1.69 24.77
N PHE A 166 5.24 2.50 25.75
CA PHE A 166 3.96 3.19 25.70
C PHE A 166 3.90 4.20 24.54
N ALA A 167 4.96 4.97 24.31
CA ALA A 167 5.06 5.89 23.18
C ALA A 167 4.96 5.17 21.83
N LEU A 168 5.60 4.00 21.68
CA LEU A 168 5.51 3.16 20.48
C LEU A 168 4.07 2.67 20.23
N LEU A 169 3.34 2.29 21.27
CA LEU A 169 1.92 1.91 21.15
C LEU A 169 1.04 3.10 20.76
N LEU A 170 1.26 4.28 21.34
CA LEU A 170 0.55 5.49 20.95
C LEU A 170 0.84 5.86 19.49
N TRP A 171 2.08 5.70 19.05
CA TRP A 171 2.46 5.94 17.66
C TRP A 171 1.76 4.96 16.70
N LEU A 172 1.74 3.66 17.03
CA LEU A 172 0.98 2.66 16.26
C LEU A 172 -0.51 3.01 16.19
N PHE A 173 -1.11 3.38 17.31
CA PHE A 173 -2.50 3.78 17.36
C PHE A 173 -2.76 5.02 16.48
N ALA A 174 -1.89 6.03 16.55
CA ALA A 174 -1.98 7.22 15.71
C ALA A 174 -1.87 6.88 14.21
N LEU A 175 -0.97 5.96 13.85
CA LEU A 175 -0.78 5.48 12.49
C LEU A 175 -1.98 4.68 11.98
N LEU A 176 -2.52 3.75 12.77
CA LEU A 176 -3.74 3.01 12.44
C LEU A 176 -4.96 3.93 12.32
N ARG A 177 -5.05 4.95 13.19
CA ARG A 177 -6.11 5.97 13.10
C ARG A 177 -5.95 6.85 11.86
N ALA A 178 -4.73 7.22 11.49
CA ALA A 178 -4.45 7.95 10.26
C ALA A 178 -4.86 7.11 9.03
N TRP A 179 -4.45 5.84 9.00
CA TRP A 179 -4.86 4.89 7.95
C TRP A 179 -6.38 4.75 7.87
N GLY A 180 -7.06 4.57 9.01
CA GLY A 180 -8.52 4.46 9.07
C GLY A 180 -9.23 5.71 8.54
N ARG A 181 -8.70 6.91 8.82
CA ARG A 181 -9.22 8.17 8.25
C ARG A 181 -9.05 8.22 6.74
N THR A 182 -7.86 7.93 6.24
CA THR A 182 -7.61 7.91 4.79
C THR A 182 -8.52 6.90 4.09
N PHE A 183 -8.76 5.73 4.70
CA PHE A 183 -9.66 4.73 4.15
C PHE A 183 -11.12 5.19 4.16
N SER A 184 -11.57 5.87 5.22
CA SER A 184 -12.91 6.47 5.28
C SER A 184 -13.10 7.56 4.22
N GLU A 185 -12.14 8.48 4.09
CA GLU A 185 -12.14 9.54 3.08
C GLU A 185 -12.20 8.96 1.66
N LEU A 186 -11.53 7.84 1.44
CA LEU A 186 -11.52 7.12 0.17
C LEU A 186 -12.90 6.56 -0.17
N GLY A 187 -13.61 6.03 0.82
CA GLY A 187 -15.01 5.59 0.67
C GLY A 187 -15.91 6.74 0.25
N ASP A 188 -15.81 7.87 0.94
CA ASP A 188 -16.57 9.08 0.62
C ASP A 188 -16.26 9.61 -0.80
N GLN A 189 -14.99 9.51 -1.23
CA GLN A 189 -14.59 9.91 -2.58
C GLN A 189 -15.18 9.01 -3.66
N ILE A 190 -15.23 7.69 -3.41
CA ILE A 190 -15.87 6.74 -4.34
C ILE A 190 -17.35 7.06 -4.48
N GLU A 191 -18.04 7.33 -3.36
CA GLU A 191 -19.48 7.62 -3.37
C GLU A 191 -19.80 8.94 -4.10
N LYS A 192 -18.98 9.97 -3.90
CA LYS A 192 -19.17 11.29 -4.51
C LYS A 192 -18.52 11.44 -5.89
N PHE A 193 -17.90 10.38 -6.39
CA PHE A 193 -17.16 10.43 -7.64
C PHE A 193 -18.08 10.77 -8.83
N SER A 194 -17.66 11.70 -9.67
CA SER A 194 -18.35 12.04 -10.92
C SER A 194 -17.33 12.37 -12.00
N PHE A 195 -17.55 11.83 -13.20
CA PHE A 195 -16.68 12.03 -14.36
C PHE A 195 -16.56 13.52 -14.73
N ALA A 196 -17.63 14.29 -14.56
CA ALA A 196 -17.66 15.73 -14.85
C ALA A 196 -16.68 16.54 -13.98
N ASN A 197 -16.47 16.09 -12.73
CA ASN A 197 -15.63 16.77 -11.75
C ASN A 197 -14.22 16.17 -11.66
N ALA A 198 -13.89 15.19 -12.51
CA ALA A 198 -12.57 14.58 -12.52
C ALA A 198 -11.51 15.64 -12.88
N HIS A 199 -10.46 15.72 -12.06
CA HIS A 199 -9.28 16.53 -12.27
C HIS A 199 -8.47 15.99 -13.46
N CYS A 200 -8.11 16.89 -14.38
CA CYS A 200 -7.21 16.58 -15.47
C CYS A 200 -5.88 17.32 -15.23
N SER A 201 -4.76 16.59 -15.22
CA SER A 201 -3.44 17.20 -15.04
C SER A 201 -3.10 18.18 -16.17
N VAL A 202 -3.59 17.90 -17.37
CA VAL A 202 -3.43 18.73 -18.56
C VAL A 202 -4.82 18.89 -19.18
N GLU A 203 -5.46 20.02 -18.93
CA GLU A 203 -6.85 20.25 -19.33
C GLU A 203 -7.12 20.08 -20.83
N ALA A 204 -6.09 20.27 -21.67
CA ALA A 204 -6.16 19.99 -23.11
C ALA A 204 -6.47 18.50 -23.42
N ASP A 205 -5.97 17.57 -22.61
CA ASP A 205 -6.19 16.13 -22.79
C ASP A 205 -7.64 15.73 -22.45
N ARG A 206 -8.40 16.55 -21.71
CA ARG A 206 -9.76 16.20 -21.27
C ARG A 206 -10.66 15.84 -22.46
N LYS A 207 -10.59 16.62 -23.54
CA LYS A 207 -11.41 16.39 -24.74
C LYS A 207 -11.08 15.03 -25.37
N ASP A 208 -9.80 14.74 -25.54
CA ASP A 208 -9.33 13.49 -26.14
C ASP A 208 -9.75 12.26 -25.30
N ILE A 209 -9.69 12.37 -23.96
CA ILE A 209 -10.08 11.28 -23.05
C ILE A 209 -11.59 11.07 -23.06
N VAL A 210 -12.37 12.16 -23.01
CA VAL A 210 -13.84 12.10 -23.07
C VAL A 210 -14.28 11.50 -24.41
N GLU A 211 -13.68 11.93 -25.51
CA GLU A 211 -13.97 11.41 -26.86
C GLU A 211 -13.63 9.92 -26.96
N ALA A 212 -12.47 9.50 -26.44
CA ALA A 212 -12.09 8.08 -26.39
C ALA A 212 -13.05 7.26 -25.51
N ALA A 213 -13.49 7.80 -24.37
CA ALA A 213 -14.47 7.17 -23.48
C ALA A 213 -15.83 7.01 -24.16
N LEU A 214 -16.30 8.04 -24.86
CA LEU A 214 -17.56 8.00 -25.62
C LEU A 214 -17.49 7.00 -26.75
N HIS A 215 -16.40 7.01 -27.54
CA HIS A 215 -16.19 6.05 -28.62
C HIS A 215 -16.21 4.60 -28.11
N LEU A 216 -15.52 4.33 -27.00
CA LEU A 216 -15.54 3.00 -26.37
C LEU A 216 -16.94 2.61 -25.88
N ALA A 217 -17.67 3.55 -25.28
CA ALA A 217 -19.02 3.30 -24.79
C ALA A 217 -20.03 3.06 -25.94
N GLU A 218 -19.84 3.72 -27.09
CA GLU A 218 -20.59 3.46 -28.33
C GLU A 218 -20.25 2.08 -28.91
N GLU A 219 -18.96 1.72 -29.01
CA GLU A 219 -18.53 0.41 -29.51
C GLU A 219 -19.06 -0.75 -28.67
N LEU A 220 -19.08 -0.58 -27.34
CA LEU A 220 -19.60 -1.57 -26.40
C LEU A 220 -21.12 -1.52 -26.22
N GLN A 221 -21.82 -0.64 -26.95
CA GLN A 221 -23.27 -0.46 -26.88
C GLN A 221 -23.78 -0.14 -25.45
N LEU A 222 -22.95 0.52 -24.64
CA LEU A 222 -23.29 0.88 -23.26
C LEU A 222 -24.16 2.14 -23.16
N VAL A 223 -24.13 2.96 -24.21
CA VAL A 223 -24.96 4.17 -24.31
C VAL A 223 -26.14 3.87 -25.21
N GLU A 224 -27.35 3.80 -24.63
CA GLU A 224 -28.57 3.93 -25.44
C GLU A 224 -28.52 5.28 -26.15
N GLN A 225 -28.82 5.31 -27.45
CA GLN A 225 -28.66 6.48 -28.36
C GLN A 225 -29.31 7.80 -27.87
N CYS A 226 -30.10 7.78 -26.79
CA CYS A 226 -30.81 8.92 -26.22
C CYS A 226 -30.00 9.82 -25.27
N ALA A 227 -28.75 9.48 -24.92
CA ALA A 227 -27.94 10.25 -23.96
C ALA A 227 -26.94 11.23 -24.59
N ARG A 228 -27.11 11.63 -25.87
CA ARG A 228 -26.33 12.75 -26.41
C ARG A 228 -26.82 14.06 -25.78
N PRO A 229 -25.96 14.82 -25.08
CA PRO A 229 -26.31 16.18 -24.73
C PRO A 229 -26.53 16.93 -26.05
N GLU A 230 -27.71 17.53 -26.21
CA GLU A 230 -27.98 18.45 -27.32
C GLU A 230 -26.92 19.57 -27.28
N GLU A 231 -26.26 19.79 -28.42
CA GLU A 231 -25.17 20.75 -28.62
C GLU A 231 -25.51 22.19 -28.20
#